data_AF-A0A838T5C0-F1
#
_entry.id   AF-A0A838T5C0-F1
#
_cell.length_a   1.000
_cell.length_b   1.000
_cell.length_c   1.000
_cell.angle_alpha   90.00
_cell.angle_beta   90.00
_cell.angle_gamma   90.00
#
_symmetry.space_group_name_H-M   'P 1'
#
loop_
_entity.id
_entity.type
_entity.pdbx_description
1 polymer ?
#
loop_
_entity_poly.entity_id
_entity_poly.type
_entity_poly.pdbx_seq_one_letter_code
_entity_poly.pdbx_strand_id
1 'polypeptide(L)'
;MSRKFFLIWLLPIYCFLLKSNFCFAISGDTTLRVLVVIAHPDDESSASCTIYKITHQLHSVVDLAVITNGEAGYKYSTLAEDYYGLKLTDPEVGREYLPRIRKEELMNAGKIIGINNYFFFDQKDDKYGLNPKSPLDTFWNTSWVKQHLHDIIITARYDYIFCLLPESGTHGGHKAATILTLQAVKELPVSQRPIILGISGRSKGDTALMKYSDFDELQEYPITKINHSAPVFSFDRTQKFGYKDALDYRIIYNWEIAEHKSQGTMQTFMNKGDYEDFYYFDLNASGGIQKTKMLFERLKVNPYPTKVY
;
A
#
# COMPACT_ATOMS: atom_id res chain seq x y z
N MET A 1 -52.51 -78.32 16.18
CA MET A 1 -52.29 -77.82 14.82
C MET A 1 -52.37 -76.29 14.83
N SER A 2 -51.19 -75.68 14.69
CA SER A 2 -50.80 -74.26 14.48
C SER A 2 -51.87 -73.17 14.40
N ARG A 3 -51.87 -72.26 15.39
CA ARG A 3 -52.37 -70.87 15.26
C ARG A 3 -51.17 -69.97 14.91
N LYS A 4 -51.21 -69.32 13.75
CA LYS A 4 -50.17 -68.38 13.27
C LYS A 4 -50.40 -66.99 13.83
N PHE A 5 -49.31 -66.43 14.39
CA PHE A 5 -49.13 -65.04 14.81
C PHE A 5 -49.20 -64.09 13.60
N PHE A 6 -49.90 -62.97 13.75
CA PHE A 6 -49.75 -61.81 12.85
C PHE A 6 -48.70 -60.88 13.45
N LEU A 7 -47.55 -60.79 12.79
CA LEU A 7 -46.47 -59.85 13.10
C LEU A 7 -46.83 -58.46 12.57
N ILE A 8 -46.73 -57.47 13.45
CA ILE A 8 -46.80 -56.03 13.17
C ILE A 8 -45.51 -55.62 12.46
N TRP A 9 -45.61 -55.08 11.25
CA TRP A 9 -44.49 -54.46 10.54
C TRP A 9 -44.34 -53.00 11.01
N LEU A 10 -43.33 -52.73 11.84
CA LEU A 10 -42.80 -51.39 12.09
C LEU A 10 -41.84 -51.04 10.94
N LEU A 11 -42.24 -50.07 10.10
CA LEU A 11 -41.38 -49.43 9.11
C LEU A 11 -40.33 -48.55 9.82
N PRO A 12 -39.03 -48.69 9.50
CA PRO A 12 -38.01 -47.79 10.02
C PRO A 12 -38.09 -46.45 9.26
N ILE A 13 -38.42 -45.37 9.98
CA ILE A 13 -38.28 -44.00 9.51
C ILE A 13 -36.78 -43.70 9.39
N TYR A 14 -36.25 -43.76 8.18
CA TYR A 14 -34.91 -43.27 7.87
C TYR A 14 -34.93 -41.73 7.90
N CYS A 15 -34.55 -41.15 9.04
CA CYS A 15 -34.19 -39.74 9.14
C CYS A 15 -32.86 -39.52 8.38
N PHE A 16 -32.95 -39.17 7.10
CA PHE A 16 -31.84 -38.59 6.37
C PHE A 16 -31.56 -37.18 6.93
N LEU A 17 -30.60 -37.10 7.86
CA LEU A 17 -29.94 -35.84 8.21
C LEU A 17 -29.14 -35.36 7.00
N LEU A 18 -29.77 -34.54 6.16
CA LEU A 18 -29.09 -33.73 5.16
C LEU A 18 -28.10 -32.82 5.90
N LYS A 19 -26.82 -33.20 5.92
CA LYS A 19 -25.73 -32.27 6.20
C LYS A 19 -25.79 -31.18 5.14
N SER A 20 -26.42 -30.07 5.48
CA SER A 20 -26.36 -28.83 4.73
C SER A 20 -24.91 -28.36 4.73
N ASN A 21 -24.14 -28.80 3.73
CA ASN A 21 -22.91 -28.15 3.34
C ASN A 21 -23.30 -26.76 2.86
N PHE A 22 -23.27 -25.78 3.78
CA PHE A 22 -23.16 -24.38 3.40
C PHE A 22 -21.81 -24.21 2.70
N CYS A 23 -21.77 -24.50 1.41
CA CYS A 23 -20.84 -23.82 0.53
C CYS A 23 -21.25 -22.35 0.57
N PHE A 24 -20.50 -21.54 1.33
CA PHE A 24 -20.43 -20.12 1.01
C PHE A 24 -19.91 -20.05 -0.43
N ALA A 25 -20.82 -19.82 -1.37
CA ALA A 25 -20.44 -19.24 -2.64
C ALA A 25 -19.74 -17.92 -2.29
N ILE A 26 -18.43 -17.83 -2.55
CA ILE A 26 -17.72 -16.56 -2.55
C ILE A 26 -18.36 -15.77 -3.70
N SER A 27 -19.34 -14.95 -3.36
CA SER A 27 -20.03 -14.10 -4.31
C SER A 27 -19.06 -13.06 -4.83
N GLY A 28 -18.78 -13.13 -6.13
CA GLY A 28 -18.30 -12.01 -6.94
C GLY A 28 -16.86 -11.62 -6.69
N ASP A 29 -16.06 -11.73 -7.74
CA ASP A 29 -14.82 -10.98 -7.90
C ASP A 29 -15.14 -9.47 -7.83
N THR A 30 -15.17 -8.91 -6.61
CA THR A 30 -15.31 -7.47 -6.42
C THR A 30 -13.95 -6.85 -6.64
N THR A 31 -13.76 -6.25 -7.81
CA THR A 31 -12.63 -5.39 -8.13
C THR A 31 -12.40 -4.41 -6.98
N LEU A 32 -11.25 -4.50 -6.32
CA LEU A 32 -10.88 -3.56 -5.26
C LEU A 32 -10.44 -2.25 -5.90
N ARG A 33 -10.73 -1.13 -5.24
CA ARG A 33 -10.19 0.18 -5.60
C ARG A 33 -9.30 0.67 -4.48
N VAL A 34 -8.03 0.89 -4.78
CA VAL A 34 -7.03 1.39 -3.83
C VAL A 34 -6.50 2.74 -4.28
N LEU A 35 -6.38 3.68 -3.35
CA LEU A 35 -5.63 4.91 -3.55
C LEU A 35 -4.34 4.83 -2.74
N VAL A 36 -3.20 5.00 -3.40
CA VAL A 36 -1.93 5.20 -2.73
C VAL A 36 -1.70 6.70 -2.64
N VAL A 37 -1.36 7.22 -1.46
CA VAL A 37 -1.06 8.64 -1.24
C VAL A 37 0.38 8.78 -0.75
N ILE A 38 1.19 9.47 -1.53
CA ILE A 38 2.61 9.65 -1.26
C ILE A 38 3.02 11.12 -1.32
N ALA A 39 4.13 11.47 -0.66
CA ALA A 39 4.61 12.84 -0.66
C ALA A 39 5.46 13.15 -1.90
N HIS A 40 6.38 12.26 -2.28
CA HIS A 40 7.33 12.48 -3.36
C HIS A 40 7.27 11.34 -4.40
N PRO A 41 7.65 11.58 -5.66
CA PRO A 41 7.77 10.52 -6.65
C PRO A 41 8.93 9.58 -6.32
N ASP A 42 8.65 8.32 -5.95
CA ASP A 42 9.55 7.24 -5.46
C ASP A 42 8.96 6.54 -4.23
N ASP A 43 8.12 7.23 -3.46
CA ASP A 43 7.54 6.73 -2.22
C ASP A 43 6.56 5.55 -2.42
N GLU A 44 6.01 5.35 -3.64
CA GLU A 44 5.16 4.20 -3.96
C GLU A 44 5.91 2.87 -3.86
N SER A 45 7.25 2.93 -3.95
CA SER A 45 8.17 1.81 -3.72
C SER A 45 7.96 1.14 -2.35
N SER A 46 7.38 1.87 -1.38
CA SER A 46 7.04 1.33 -0.05
C SER A 46 6.01 0.19 -0.12
N ALA A 47 5.20 0.13 -1.17
CA ALA A 47 4.17 -0.89 -1.38
C ALA A 47 4.17 -1.50 -2.79
N SER A 48 5.27 -1.38 -3.55
CA SER A 48 5.28 -1.74 -4.97
C SER A 48 4.92 -3.21 -5.25
N CYS A 49 5.30 -4.16 -4.39
CA CYS A 49 4.95 -5.56 -4.60
C CYS A 49 3.49 -5.84 -4.26
N THR A 50 2.95 -5.20 -3.22
CA THR A 50 1.53 -5.27 -2.87
C THR A 50 0.68 -4.67 -3.99
N ILE A 51 1.07 -3.49 -4.50
CA ILE A 51 0.41 -2.84 -5.64
C ILE A 51 0.40 -3.77 -6.84
N TYR A 52 1.57 -4.33 -7.21
CA TYR A 52 1.70 -5.29 -8.31
C TYR A 52 0.75 -6.48 -8.16
N LYS A 53 0.66 -7.08 -6.97
CA LYS A 53 -0.27 -8.21 -6.75
C LYS A 53 -1.73 -7.79 -6.87
N ILE A 54 -2.11 -6.65 -6.30
CA ILE A 54 -3.48 -6.14 -6.38
C ILE A 54 -3.88 -5.93 -7.86
N THR A 55 -3.00 -5.32 -8.65
CA THR A 55 -3.30 -4.96 -10.04
C THR A 55 -3.22 -6.16 -10.98
N HIS A 56 -2.13 -6.93 -10.93
CA HIS A 56 -1.86 -7.98 -11.90
C HIS A 56 -2.49 -9.33 -11.56
N GLN A 57 -2.69 -9.63 -10.28
CA GLN A 57 -3.15 -10.95 -9.84
C GLN A 57 -4.57 -10.92 -9.28
N LEU A 58 -4.97 -9.82 -8.64
CA LEU A 58 -6.34 -9.63 -8.16
C LEU A 58 -7.20 -8.78 -9.11
N HIS A 59 -6.67 -8.43 -10.29
CA HIS A 59 -7.35 -7.66 -11.35
C HIS A 59 -8.11 -6.43 -10.81
N SER A 60 -7.49 -5.78 -9.83
CA SER A 60 -8.05 -4.64 -9.09
C SER A 60 -7.39 -3.34 -9.52
N VAL A 61 -7.98 -2.20 -9.15
CA VAL A 61 -7.52 -0.87 -9.58
C VAL A 61 -6.73 -0.21 -8.46
N VAL A 62 -5.55 0.31 -8.80
CA VAL A 62 -4.75 1.14 -7.90
C VAL A 62 -4.47 2.48 -8.58
N ASP A 63 -4.90 3.57 -7.95
CA ASP A 63 -4.58 4.93 -8.37
C ASP A 63 -3.55 5.54 -7.38
N LEU A 64 -2.84 6.58 -7.81
CA LEU A 64 -1.78 7.22 -7.03
C LEU A 64 -1.99 8.73 -6.94
N ALA A 65 -2.01 9.28 -5.73
CA ALA A 65 -1.91 10.71 -5.50
C ALA A 65 -0.52 11.08 -4.95
N VAL A 66 0.12 12.06 -5.58
CA VAL A 66 1.45 12.53 -5.19
C VAL A 66 1.37 14.00 -4.83
N ILE A 67 1.72 14.32 -3.59
CA ILE A 67 1.56 15.68 -3.06
C ILE A 67 2.52 16.66 -3.74
N THR A 68 3.79 16.27 -3.92
CA THR A 68 4.84 17.18 -4.41
C THR A 68 5.39 16.80 -5.78
N ASN A 69 6.11 17.73 -6.40
CA ASN A 69 6.82 17.54 -7.65
C ASN A 69 8.24 16.92 -7.47
N GLY A 70 8.72 16.74 -6.23
CA GLY A 70 10.04 16.15 -5.94
C GLY A 70 11.26 17.02 -6.30
N GLU A 71 11.08 18.33 -6.50
CA GLU A 71 12.12 19.25 -6.98
C GLU A 71 13.34 19.41 -6.06
N ALA A 72 13.22 19.07 -4.76
CA ALA A 72 14.32 19.20 -3.80
C ALA A 72 15.23 17.95 -3.74
N GLY A 73 14.90 16.90 -4.49
CA GLY A 73 15.62 15.62 -4.52
C GLY A 73 16.97 15.63 -5.26
N TYR A 74 17.47 16.79 -5.67
CA TYR A 74 18.63 16.94 -6.56
C TYR A 74 19.96 16.38 -6.03
N LYS A 75 20.12 16.26 -4.71
CA LYS A 75 21.40 15.85 -4.08
C LYS A 75 21.83 14.43 -4.45
N TYR A 76 20.90 13.58 -4.86
CA TYR A 76 21.17 12.17 -5.18
C TYR A 76 21.13 11.89 -6.68
N SER A 77 21.15 12.92 -7.52
CA SER A 77 21.07 12.80 -8.98
C SER A 77 22.44 12.66 -9.67
N THR A 78 23.53 12.42 -8.94
CA THR A 78 24.90 12.38 -9.50
C THR A 78 25.04 11.44 -10.70
N LEU A 79 24.52 10.22 -10.63
CA LEU A 79 24.55 9.27 -11.75
C LEU A 79 23.51 9.59 -12.84
N ALA A 80 22.47 10.35 -12.48
CA ALA A 80 21.41 10.75 -13.39
C ALA A 80 21.84 11.90 -14.31
N GLU A 81 22.87 12.67 -13.94
CA GLU A 81 23.39 13.76 -14.76
C GLU A 81 23.84 13.28 -16.15
N ASP A 82 24.61 12.19 -16.19
CA ASP A 82 25.07 11.57 -17.44
C ASP A 82 23.90 10.98 -18.24
N TYR A 83 22.91 10.40 -17.55
CA TYR A 83 21.73 9.80 -18.19
C TYR A 83 20.82 10.85 -18.84
N TYR A 84 20.60 11.98 -18.17
CA TYR A 84 19.71 13.05 -18.63
C TYR A 84 20.43 14.18 -19.37
N GLY A 85 21.77 14.22 -19.36
CA GLY A 85 22.56 15.27 -19.98
C GLY A 85 22.42 16.64 -19.30
N LEU A 86 22.11 16.65 -18.00
CA LEU A 86 21.82 17.85 -17.20
C LEU A 86 22.61 17.83 -15.90
N LYS A 87 23.07 18.98 -15.42
CA LYS A 87 23.72 19.12 -14.11
C LYS A 87 22.71 19.09 -12.97
N LEU A 88 21.97 18.00 -12.83
CA LEU A 88 20.83 17.89 -11.91
C LEU A 88 21.21 18.08 -10.45
N THR A 89 22.47 17.90 -10.04
CA THR A 89 22.93 18.15 -8.66
C THR A 89 23.13 19.63 -8.35
N ASP A 90 23.18 20.50 -9.37
CA ASP A 90 23.05 21.94 -9.19
C ASP A 90 21.61 22.27 -8.78
N PRO A 91 21.38 23.07 -7.71
CA PRO A 91 20.04 23.30 -7.18
C PRO A 91 19.13 24.09 -8.13
N GLU A 92 19.67 24.99 -8.97
CA GLU A 92 18.86 25.76 -9.92
C GLU A 92 18.38 24.85 -11.06
N VAL A 93 19.31 24.09 -11.64
CA VAL A 93 19.01 23.10 -12.68
C VAL A 93 18.10 21.99 -12.12
N GLY A 94 18.42 21.44 -10.96
CA GLY A 94 17.63 20.39 -10.32
C GLY A 94 16.17 20.82 -10.12
N ARG A 95 15.92 22.00 -9.54
CA ARG A 95 14.56 22.48 -9.31
C ARG A 95 13.78 22.79 -10.58
N GLU A 96 14.46 23.24 -11.63
CA GLU A 96 13.84 23.48 -12.93
C GLU A 96 13.42 22.18 -13.63
N TYR A 97 14.28 21.15 -13.63
CA TYR A 97 14.12 19.98 -14.49
C TYR A 97 13.58 18.72 -13.78
N LEU A 98 13.87 18.53 -12.48
CA LEU A 98 13.41 17.35 -11.74
C LEU A 98 11.90 17.16 -11.69
N PRO A 99 11.05 18.20 -11.56
CA PRO A 99 9.59 18.04 -11.59
C PRO A 99 9.09 17.21 -12.78
N ARG A 100 9.59 17.51 -13.97
CA ARG A 100 9.19 16.78 -15.18
C ARG A 100 9.81 15.39 -15.22
N ILE A 101 11.10 15.28 -14.91
CA ILE A 101 11.84 14.01 -14.91
C ILE A 101 11.19 13.02 -13.94
N ARG A 102 10.95 13.42 -12.69
CA ARG A 102 10.41 12.55 -11.65
C ARG A 102 8.95 12.15 -11.88
N LYS A 103 8.15 12.99 -12.54
CA LYS A 103 6.82 12.58 -13.02
C LYS A 103 6.93 11.46 -14.06
N GLU A 104 7.87 11.58 -15.00
CA GLU A 104 8.11 10.57 -16.03
C GLU A 104 8.63 9.26 -15.42
N GLU A 105 9.62 9.34 -14.51
CA GLU A 105 10.14 8.20 -13.75
C GLU A 105 9.02 7.48 -13.00
N LEU A 106 8.18 8.22 -12.27
CA LEU A 106 7.04 7.67 -11.55
C LEU A 106 6.01 7.01 -12.46
N MET A 107 5.74 7.60 -13.62
CA MET A 107 4.84 6.98 -14.59
C MET A 107 5.43 5.70 -15.19
N ASN A 108 6.75 5.63 -15.38
CA ASN A 108 7.44 4.42 -15.84
C ASN A 108 7.46 3.34 -14.75
N ALA A 109 7.77 3.71 -13.51
CA ALA A 109 7.66 2.85 -12.32
C ALA A 109 6.24 2.28 -12.19
N GLY A 110 5.23 3.14 -12.30
CA GLY A 110 3.84 2.71 -12.19
C GLY A 110 3.34 1.83 -13.33
N LYS A 111 3.93 1.88 -14.54
CA LYS A 111 3.64 0.87 -15.60
C LYS A 111 4.07 -0.54 -15.18
N ILE A 112 5.14 -0.66 -14.39
CA ILE A 112 5.65 -1.95 -13.90
C ILE A 112 4.71 -2.52 -12.84
N ILE A 113 4.27 -1.69 -11.89
CA ILE A 113 3.43 -2.13 -10.76
C ILE A 113 1.92 -2.04 -11.04
N GLY A 114 1.52 -1.43 -12.15
CA GLY A 114 0.13 -1.37 -12.61
C GLY A 114 -0.70 -0.22 -12.06
N ILE A 115 -0.09 0.95 -11.82
CA ILE A 115 -0.85 2.17 -11.47
C ILE A 115 -1.76 2.55 -12.65
N ASN A 116 -3.04 2.76 -12.35
CA ASN A 116 -4.09 3.05 -13.32
C ASN A 116 -4.22 4.56 -13.61
N ASN A 117 -4.22 5.40 -12.56
CA ASN A 117 -4.32 6.85 -12.70
C ASN A 117 -3.39 7.58 -11.72
N TYR A 118 -2.98 8.78 -12.10
CA TYR A 118 -2.12 9.65 -11.31
C TYR A 118 -2.80 10.99 -11.02
N PHE A 119 -2.74 11.42 -9.77
CA PHE A 119 -3.15 12.74 -9.32
C PHE A 119 -1.91 13.49 -8.83
N PHE A 120 -1.35 14.34 -9.70
CA PHE A 120 -0.22 15.20 -9.37
C PHE A 120 -0.72 16.51 -8.76
N PHE A 121 -0.36 16.76 -7.50
CA PHE A 121 -0.81 17.96 -6.78
C PHE A 121 0.15 19.14 -6.90
N ASP A 122 1.38 18.88 -7.36
CA ASP A 122 2.40 19.88 -7.67
C ASP A 122 2.66 20.87 -6.53
N GLN A 123 2.51 20.42 -5.27
CA GLN A 123 2.95 21.20 -4.12
C GLN A 123 4.48 21.25 -4.10
N LYS A 124 5.01 22.33 -3.53
CA LYS A 124 6.45 22.54 -3.44
C LYS A 124 7.11 21.45 -2.59
N ASP A 125 8.23 20.93 -3.09
CA ASP A 125 9.22 20.18 -2.31
C ASP A 125 10.41 21.12 -2.00
N ASP A 126 10.77 21.27 -0.73
CA ASP A 126 11.71 22.31 -0.30
C ASP A 126 13.02 21.75 0.26
N LYS A 127 12.96 21.17 1.46
CA LYS A 127 14.14 20.66 2.16
C LYS A 127 13.79 19.44 2.99
N TYR A 128 14.75 18.54 3.09
CA TYR A 128 14.65 17.39 3.98
C TYR A 128 14.59 17.85 5.44
N GLY A 129 13.61 17.32 6.17
CA GLY A 129 13.47 17.49 7.61
C GLY A 129 12.46 16.51 8.18
N LEU A 130 12.55 16.21 9.47
CA LEU A 130 11.65 15.24 10.12
C LEU A 130 10.35 15.85 10.66
N ASN A 131 10.25 17.18 10.72
CA ASN A 131 9.11 17.87 11.31
C ASN A 131 7.98 18.04 10.28
N PRO A 132 6.79 17.43 10.48
CA PRO A 132 5.65 17.60 9.57
C PRO A 132 5.12 19.04 9.54
N LYS A 133 5.37 19.85 10.56
CA LYS A 133 4.98 21.27 10.57
C LYS A 133 5.66 22.06 9.45
N SER A 134 6.84 21.64 8.99
CA SER A 134 7.52 22.34 7.88
C SER A 134 6.63 22.38 6.63
N PRO A 135 6.22 21.26 6.02
CA PRO A 135 5.27 21.32 4.91
C PRO A 135 3.90 21.84 5.31
N LEU A 136 3.35 21.44 6.47
CA LEU A 136 1.98 21.78 6.87
C LEU A 136 1.74 23.28 7.10
N ASP A 137 2.72 23.98 7.67
CA ASP A 137 2.55 25.36 8.14
C ASP A 137 3.22 26.38 7.22
N THR A 138 3.94 25.96 6.17
CA THR A 138 4.73 26.90 5.35
C THR A 138 4.44 26.82 3.85
N PHE A 139 4.81 25.73 3.16
CA PHE A 139 4.89 25.72 1.69
C PHE A 139 3.88 24.80 0.99
N TRP A 140 3.03 24.05 1.71
CA TRP A 140 1.89 23.36 1.10
C TRP A 140 0.60 24.14 1.28
N ASN A 141 -0.22 24.17 0.23
CA ASN A 141 -1.61 24.59 0.35
C ASN A 141 -2.43 23.44 0.97
N THR A 142 -2.34 23.30 2.28
CA THR A 142 -2.97 22.18 3.01
C THR A 142 -4.49 22.13 2.84
N SER A 143 -5.16 23.28 2.72
CA SER A 143 -6.60 23.35 2.48
C SER A 143 -6.95 22.79 1.09
N TRP A 144 -6.20 23.18 0.06
CA TRP A 144 -6.39 22.66 -1.29
C TRP A 144 -6.08 21.17 -1.38
N VAL A 145 -4.99 20.71 -0.75
CA VAL A 145 -4.60 19.28 -0.73
C VAL A 145 -5.68 18.43 -0.09
N LYS A 146 -6.20 18.82 1.09
CA LYS A 146 -7.28 18.07 1.75
C LYS A 146 -8.55 18.03 0.92
N GLN A 147 -8.95 19.16 0.33
CA GLN A 147 -10.13 19.23 -0.53
C GLN A 147 -9.97 18.30 -1.74
N HIS A 148 -8.81 18.30 -2.40
CA HIS A 148 -8.57 17.44 -3.56
C HIS A 148 -8.55 15.96 -3.18
N LEU A 149 -7.91 15.60 -2.05
CA LEU A 149 -7.99 14.23 -1.53
C LEU A 149 -9.42 13.82 -1.24
N HIS A 150 -10.19 14.67 -0.56
CA HIS A 150 -11.60 14.43 -0.27
C HIS A 150 -12.41 14.17 -1.56
N ASP A 151 -12.25 15.02 -2.58
CA ASP A 151 -12.98 14.92 -3.84
C ASP A 151 -12.60 13.66 -4.63
N ILE A 152 -11.31 13.31 -4.66
CA ILE A 152 -10.82 12.08 -5.26
C ILE A 152 -11.41 10.85 -4.55
N ILE A 153 -11.39 10.83 -3.21
CA ILE A 153 -11.86 9.70 -2.41
C ILE A 153 -13.37 9.48 -2.60
N ILE A 154 -14.18 10.54 -2.56
CA ILE A 154 -15.63 10.44 -2.77
C ILE A 154 -15.97 10.00 -4.20
N THR A 155 -15.29 10.59 -5.19
CA THR A 155 -15.61 10.36 -6.60
C THR A 155 -15.29 8.92 -7.00
N ALA A 156 -14.09 8.44 -6.64
CA ALA A 156 -13.63 7.12 -7.04
C ALA A 156 -14.03 5.99 -6.07
N ARG A 157 -14.57 6.32 -4.89
CA ARG A 157 -15.08 5.36 -3.88
C ARG A 157 -14.09 4.23 -3.60
N TYR A 158 -12.89 4.58 -3.15
CA TYR A 158 -11.87 3.60 -2.81
C TYR A 158 -12.32 2.71 -1.63
N ASP A 159 -11.89 1.44 -1.66
CA ASP A 159 -12.01 0.50 -0.55
C ASP A 159 -10.88 0.69 0.47
N TYR A 160 -9.68 0.98 -0.06
CA TYR A 160 -8.45 1.13 0.70
C TYR A 160 -7.70 2.40 0.33
N ILE A 161 -7.04 2.99 1.32
CA ILE A 161 -6.01 4.01 1.13
C ILE A 161 -4.72 3.53 1.76
N PHE A 162 -3.60 3.63 1.05
CA PHE A 162 -2.27 3.38 1.59
C PHE A 162 -1.46 4.66 1.67
N CYS A 163 -0.77 4.87 2.78
CA CYS A 163 0.12 6.01 3.01
C CYS A 163 1.31 5.55 3.87
N LEU A 164 2.44 6.26 3.86
CA LEU A 164 3.57 5.88 4.72
C LEU A 164 3.23 6.05 6.21
N LEU A 165 3.75 5.15 7.05
CA LEU A 165 3.59 5.25 8.50
C LEU A 165 4.34 6.49 9.02
N PRO A 166 3.66 7.42 9.74
CA PRO A 166 4.24 8.71 10.11
C PRO A 166 5.05 8.61 11.42
N GLU A 167 5.92 7.60 11.54
CA GLU A 167 6.74 7.41 12.74
C GLU A 167 7.81 8.50 12.92
N SER A 168 8.44 8.57 14.09
CA SER A 168 9.38 9.65 14.42
C SER A 168 10.53 9.81 13.42
N GLY A 169 11.05 8.72 12.85
CA GLY A 169 12.12 8.71 11.85
C GLY A 169 11.69 9.06 10.43
N THR A 170 10.38 9.01 10.14
CA THR A 170 9.84 9.28 8.80
C THR A 170 10.05 10.74 8.39
N HIS A 171 10.34 10.97 7.12
CA HIS A 171 10.47 12.32 6.55
C HIS A 171 9.19 13.16 6.78
N GLY A 172 9.37 14.45 7.07
CA GLY A 172 8.30 15.38 7.42
C GLY A 172 7.22 15.51 6.33
N GLY A 173 7.62 15.46 5.05
CA GLY A 173 6.67 15.41 3.94
C GLY A 173 5.78 14.16 3.97
N HIS A 174 6.35 13.00 4.28
CA HIS A 174 5.59 11.74 4.29
C HIS A 174 4.60 11.75 5.46
N LYS A 175 5.05 12.22 6.64
CA LYS A 175 4.18 12.45 7.79
C LYS A 175 3.02 13.38 7.46
N ALA A 176 3.30 14.52 6.83
CA ALA A 176 2.29 15.51 6.47
C ALA A 176 1.28 14.96 5.45
N ALA A 177 1.73 14.22 4.43
CA ALA A 177 0.85 13.55 3.48
C ALA A 177 -0.12 12.59 4.18
N THR A 178 0.39 11.76 5.10
CA THR A 178 -0.44 10.86 5.91
C THR A 178 -1.41 11.62 6.81
N ILE A 179 -0.98 12.68 7.49
CA ILE A 179 -1.85 13.51 8.34
C ILE A 179 -2.99 14.12 7.52
N LEU A 180 -2.70 14.74 6.37
CA LEU A 180 -3.73 15.37 5.53
C LEU A 180 -4.71 14.34 4.97
N THR A 181 -4.23 13.15 4.61
CA THR A 181 -5.07 12.04 4.14
C THR A 181 -5.99 11.53 5.23
N LEU A 182 -5.48 11.31 6.44
CA LEU A 182 -6.28 10.92 7.60
C LEU A 182 -7.35 11.98 7.94
N GLN A 183 -6.99 13.28 7.84
CA GLN A 183 -7.95 14.37 8.05
C GLN A 183 -9.05 14.35 6.98
N ALA A 184 -8.70 14.21 5.70
CA ALA A 184 -9.67 14.11 4.61
C ALA A 184 -10.62 12.91 4.82
N VAL A 185 -10.10 11.73 5.19
CA VAL A 185 -10.93 10.54 5.48
C VAL A 185 -11.84 10.78 6.70
N LYS A 186 -11.33 11.44 7.75
CA LYS A 186 -12.11 11.74 8.96
C LYS A 186 -13.29 12.67 8.67
N GLU A 187 -13.17 13.57 7.71
CA GLU A 187 -14.24 14.49 7.30
C GLU A 187 -15.38 13.78 6.53
N LEU A 188 -15.14 12.58 5.99
CA LEU A 188 -16.16 11.78 5.31
C LEU A 188 -17.20 11.19 6.28
N PRO A 189 -18.45 10.98 5.80
CA PRO A 189 -19.42 10.14 6.51
C PRO A 189 -18.85 8.76 6.81
N VAL A 190 -19.07 8.23 8.02
CA VAL A 190 -18.49 6.96 8.49
C VAL A 190 -18.73 5.81 7.50
N SER A 191 -19.90 5.74 6.88
CA SER A 191 -20.27 4.70 5.90
C SER A 191 -19.55 4.82 4.55
N GLN A 192 -18.87 5.94 4.29
CA GLN A 192 -18.14 6.22 3.05
C GLN A 192 -16.61 6.20 3.24
N ARG A 193 -16.13 5.98 4.47
CA ARG A 193 -14.69 5.96 4.74
C ARG A 193 -14.03 4.70 4.18
N PRO A 194 -12.98 4.82 3.34
CA PRO A 194 -12.12 3.70 3.02
C PRO A 194 -11.34 3.23 4.26
N ILE A 195 -10.80 2.01 4.21
CA ILE A 195 -9.83 1.54 5.19
C ILE A 195 -8.48 2.16 4.86
N ILE A 196 -7.93 2.98 5.75
CA ILE A 196 -6.61 3.59 5.58
C ILE A 196 -5.52 2.82 6.34
N LEU A 197 -4.40 2.50 5.69
CA LEU A 197 -3.29 1.74 6.25
C LEU A 197 -1.96 2.51 6.14
N GLY A 198 -1.19 2.51 7.22
CA GLY A 198 0.17 3.06 7.27
C GLY A 198 1.20 2.03 6.83
N ILE A 199 2.10 2.35 5.89
CA ILE A 199 3.09 1.43 5.34
C ILE A 199 4.45 1.63 6.00
N SER A 200 5.13 0.53 6.35
CA SER A 200 6.54 0.50 6.69
C SER A 200 7.25 -0.68 6.02
N GLY A 201 8.56 -0.59 5.85
CA GLY A 201 9.39 -1.66 5.29
C GLY A 201 10.21 -2.35 6.37
N ARG A 202 10.38 -3.68 6.26
CA ARG A 202 11.20 -4.46 7.20
C ARG A 202 12.00 -5.56 6.50
N SER A 203 13.20 -5.85 7.00
CA SER A 203 14.00 -7.00 6.55
C SER A 203 13.86 -8.19 7.50
N LYS A 204 14.01 -9.42 7.00
CA LYS A 204 14.04 -10.64 7.82
C LYS A 204 15.25 -10.61 8.74
N GLY A 205 15.04 -10.97 10.00
CA GLY A 205 16.10 -10.98 11.02
C GLY A 205 16.46 -9.60 11.57
N ASP A 206 15.77 -8.53 11.15
CA ASP A 206 15.93 -7.22 11.76
C ASP A 206 15.39 -7.24 13.20
N THR A 207 16.30 -7.31 14.18
CA THR A 207 15.99 -7.29 15.62
C THR A 207 15.62 -5.89 16.11
N ALA A 208 15.75 -4.84 15.27
CA ALA A 208 15.19 -3.52 15.54
C ALA A 208 13.65 -3.50 15.49
N LEU A 209 13.01 -4.66 15.27
CA LEU A 209 11.59 -4.97 15.46
C LEU A 209 10.93 -4.34 16.71
N MET A 210 11.68 -4.00 17.77
CA MET A 210 11.13 -3.25 18.90
C MET A 210 10.76 -1.79 18.57
N LYS A 211 11.39 -1.13 17.58
CA LYS A 211 11.10 0.29 17.27
C LYS A 211 9.77 0.52 16.57
N TYR A 212 9.32 -0.41 15.74
CA TYR A 212 8.04 -0.27 15.01
C TYR A 212 6.85 -0.87 15.77
N SER A 213 7.09 -1.78 16.73
CA SER A 213 6.07 -2.21 17.69
C SER A 213 5.71 -1.11 18.70
N ASP A 214 6.59 -0.10 18.85
CA ASP A 214 6.44 0.98 19.83
C ASP A 214 5.77 2.24 19.26
N PHE A 215 5.50 2.31 17.95
CA PHE A 215 4.73 3.42 17.40
C PHE A 215 3.26 3.27 17.80
N ASP A 216 2.78 4.13 18.70
CA ASP A 216 1.35 4.27 19.04
C ASP A 216 0.73 5.39 18.19
N GLU A 217 1.31 6.59 18.26
CA GLU A 217 0.91 7.77 17.50
C GLU A 217 2.09 8.73 17.29
N LEU A 218 1.96 9.64 16.33
CA LEU A 218 2.87 10.77 16.20
C LEU A 218 2.45 11.88 17.18
N GLN A 219 3.39 12.32 18.02
CA GLN A 219 3.18 13.40 18.99
C GLN A 219 2.56 14.64 18.33
N GLU A 220 1.58 15.26 18.99
CA GLU A 220 0.77 16.39 18.50
C GLU A 220 -0.24 16.04 17.38
N TYR A 221 -0.23 14.82 16.86
CA TYR A 221 -1.12 14.37 15.79
C TYR A 221 -1.83 13.05 16.18
N PRO A 222 -2.74 13.06 17.17
CA PRO A 222 -3.43 11.84 17.64
C PRO A 222 -4.30 11.17 16.57
N ILE A 223 -4.58 11.85 15.45
CA ILE A 223 -5.25 11.23 14.29
C ILE A 223 -4.41 10.12 13.64
N THR A 224 -3.10 10.11 13.88
CA THR A 224 -2.14 9.10 13.37
C THR A 224 -2.07 7.85 14.22
N LYS A 225 -2.87 7.77 15.29
CA LYS A 225 -2.86 6.64 16.20
C LYS A 225 -3.17 5.32 15.50
N ILE A 226 -2.39 4.28 15.80
CA ILE A 226 -2.63 2.93 15.29
C ILE A 226 -3.48 2.10 16.25
N ASN A 227 -4.20 1.15 15.68
CA ASN A 227 -5.01 0.21 16.42
C ASN A 227 -4.19 -1.01 16.80
N HIS A 228 -3.67 -1.04 18.03
CA HIS A 228 -2.90 -2.19 18.54
C HIS A 228 -3.72 -3.49 18.71
N SER A 229 -5.06 -3.44 18.62
CA SER A 229 -5.88 -4.65 18.60
C SER A 229 -5.93 -5.30 17.21
N ALA A 230 -5.59 -4.56 16.15
CA ALA A 230 -5.42 -5.11 14.81
C ALA A 230 -4.02 -5.72 14.69
N PRO A 231 -3.87 -6.86 13.99
CA PRO A 231 -2.54 -7.36 13.64
C PRO A 231 -1.87 -6.40 12.64
N VAL A 232 -0.54 -6.40 12.63
CA VAL A 232 0.21 -5.87 11.49
C VAL A 232 -0.01 -6.82 10.31
N PHE A 233 -0.45 -6.27 9.18
CA PHE A 233 -0.62 -7.03 7.95
C PHE A 233 0.65 -6.93 7.11
N SER A 234 1.10 -8.02 6.50
CA SER A 234 2.39 -8.02 5.80
C SER A 234 2.31 -8.70 4.45
N PHE A 235 2.97 -8.11 3.47
CA PHE A 235 3.33 -8.78 2.22
C PHE A 235 4.78 -9.24 2.27
N ASP A 236 5.02 -10.55 2.16
CA ASP A 236 6.39 -11.11 2.10
C ASP A 236 6.91 -11.07 0.65
N ARG A 237 7.85 -10.17 0.36
CA ARG A 237 8.48 -10.01 -0.95
C ARG A 237 9.34 -11.22 -1.34
N THR A 238 9.70 -12.07 -0.38
CA THR A 238 10.54 -13.26 -0.61
C THR A 238 9.73 -14.52 -0.94
N GLN A 239 8.40 -14.41 -1.07
CA GLN A 239 7.53 -15.48 -1.55
C GLN A 239 8.06 -16.03 -2.88
N LYS A 240 8.40 -17.33 -2.89
CA LYS A 240 9.03 -17.96 -4.04
C LYS A 240 8.03 -18.37 -5.11
N PHE A 241 8.46 -18.29 -6.36
CA PHE A 241 7.72 -18.78 -7.52
C PHE A 241 8.64 -19.09 -8.71
N GLY A 242 8.04 -19.62 -9.78
CA GLY A 242 8.72 -19.89 -11.04
C GLY A 242 9.48 -21.21 -11.07
N TYR A 243 10.46 -21.33 -11.97
CA TYR A 243 11.25 -22.54 -12.12
C TYR A 243 12.16 -22.74 -10.89
N LYS A 244 12.03 -23.91 -10.24
CA LYS A 244 12.81 -24.27 -9.04
C LYS A 244 12.75 -23.24 -7.91
N ASP A 245 11.64 -22.49 -7.80
CA ASP A 245 11.46 -21.47 -6.76
C ASP A 245 12.59 -20.42 -6.73
N ALA A 246 13.20 -20.16 -7.89
CA ALA A 246 14.35 -19.27 -8.01
C ALA A 246 13.97 -17.78 -8.01
N LEU A 247 12.70 -17.44 -8.25
CA LEU A 247 12.22 -16.06 -8.35
C LEU A 247 11.46 -15.67 -7.08
N ASP A 248 11.48 -14.38 -6.76
CA ASP A 248 10.63 -13.77 -5.73
C ASP A 248 10.25 -12.32 -6.09
N TYR A 249 9.33 -11.73 -5.35
CA TYR A 249 8.76 -10.41 -5.68
C TYR A 249 9.71 -9.24 -5.45
N ARG A 250 10.87 -9.44 -4.80
CA ARG A 250 11.91 -8.39 -4.77
C ARG A 250 12.37 -8.02 -6.18
N ILE A 251 12.20 -8.90 -7.16
CA ILE A 251 12.43 -8.60 -8.58
C ILE A 251 11.52 -7.45 -9.05
N ILE A 252 10.25 -7.44 -8.65
CA ILE A 252 9.30 -6.37 -9.01
C ILE A 252 9.73 -5.04 -8.37
N TYR A 253 10.05 -5.06 -7.08
CA TYR A 253 10.62 -3.89 -6.39
C TYR A 253 11.87 -3.38 -7.11
N ASN A 254 12.78 -4.27 -7.50
CA ASN A 254 14.01 -3.87 -8.19
C ASN A 254 13.74 -3.26 -9.58
N TRP A 255 12.80 -3.81 -10.34
CA TRP A 255 12.42 -3.22 -11.64
C TRP A 255 11.82 -1.84 -11.47
N GLU A 256 10.93 -1.69 -10.50
CA GLU A 256 10.24 -0.43 -10.22
C GLU A 256 11.22 0.66 -9.78
N ILE A 257 12.05 0.41 -8.74
CA ILE A 257 12.94 1.48 -8.26
C ILE A 257 14.05 1.86 -9.24
N ALA A 258 14.39 0.96 -10.18
CA ALA A 258 15.32 1.28 -11.28
C ALA A 258 14.76 2.35 -12.24
N GLU A 259 13.46 2.65 -12.20
CA GLU A 259 12.89 3.78 -12.92
C GLU A 259 13.21 5.13 -12.28
N HIS A 260 13.39 5.19 -10.95
CA HIS A 260 13.72 6.42 -10.20
C HIS A 260 15.21 6.79 -10.27
N LYS A 261 15.73 6.98 -11.50
CA LYS A 261 17.17 7.22 -11.75
C LYS A 261 17.66 8.51 -11.14
N SER A 262 16.83 9.56 -11.13
CA SER A 262 17.15 10.87 -10.54
C SER A 262 17.27 10.83 -9.02
N GLN A 263 16.65 9.84 -8.37
CA GLN A 263 16.79 9.55 -6.94
C GLN A 263 17.75 8.37 -6.73
N GLY A 264 19.06 8.62 -6.89
CA GLY A 264 20.08 7.56 -6.87
C GLY A 264 20.12 6.74 -5.58
N THR A 265 19.65 7.27 -4.44
CA THR A 265 19.56 6.51 -3.18
C THR A 265 18.63 5.32 -3.26
N MET A 266 17.60 5.37 -4.11
CA MET A 266 16.68 4.24 -4.32
C MET A 266 17.45 2.98 -4.72
N GLN A 267 18.53 3.14 -5.49
CA GLN A 267 19.28 2.02 -6.04
C GLN A 267 20.12 1.30 -4.97
N THR A 268 20.33 1.93 -3.82
CA THR A 268 20.97 1.30 -2.66
C THR A 268 20.08 0.30 -1.94
N PHE A 269 18.78 0.27 -2.28
CA PHE A 269 17.79 -0.66 -1.74
C PHE A 269 17.57 -1.90 -2.59
N MET A 270 18.29 -2.06 -3.72
CA MET A 270 18.28 -3.30 -4.50
C MET A 270 18.41 -4.54 -3.61
N ASN A 271 17.46 -5.47 -3.75
CA ASN A 271 17.37 -6.72 -2.97
C ASN A 271 17.22 -6.55 -1.45
N LYS A 272 16.90 -5.35 -0.93
CA LYS A 272 16.63 -5.08 0.48
C LYS A 272 15.13 -4.91 0.73
N GLY A 273 14.73 -5.06 2.00
CA GLY A 273 13.34 -4.99 2.42
C GLY A 273 12.60 -6.25 2.01
N ASP A 274 12.34 -7.12 2.98
CA ASP A 274 11.68 -8.41 2.74
C ASP A 274 10.17 -8.34 2.96
N TYR A 275 9.70 -7.38 3.76
CA TYR A 275 8.29 -7.19 4.07
C TYR A 275 7.83 -5.76 3.77
N GLU A 276 6.62 -5.66 3.23
CA GLU A 276 5.80 -4.46 3.23
C GLU A 276 4.77 -4.65 4.34
N ASP A 277 4.95 -3.93 5.45
CA ASP A 277 4.11 -4.01 6.65
C ASP A 277 3.08 -2.88 6.63
N PHE A 278 1.84 -3.21 6.97
CA PHE A 278 0.67 -2.33 6.92
C PHE A 278 0.00 -2.28 8.28
N TYR A 279 -0.06 -1.07 8.82
CA TYR A 279 -0.56 -0.75 10.14
C TYR A 279 -1.97 -0.18 10.03
N TYR A 280 -2.87 -0.70 10.86
CA TYR A 280 -4.26 -0.28 10.88
C TYR A 280 -4.40 0.97 11.75
N PHE A 281 -4.91 2.09 11.21
CA PHE A 281 -5.17 3.28 12.02
C PHE A 281 -6.44 3.13 12.86
N ASP A 282 -6.48 3.78 14.04
CA ASP A 282 -7.63 3.82 14.95
C ASP A 282 -8.84 4.56 14.35
N LEU A 283 -8.61 5.38 13.31
CA LEU A 283 -9.68 6.03 12.56
C LEU A 283 -10.63 5.04 11.87
N ASN A 284 -10.13 3.84 11.54
CA ASN A 284 -10.88 2.82 10.83
C ASN A 284 -11.87 2.10 11.75
N ALA A 285 -13.01 1.66 11.21
CA ALA A 285 -13.96 0.83 11.94
C ALA A 285 -13.37 -0.57 12.23
N SER A 286 -13.70 -1.17 13.38
CA SER A 286 -13.21 -2.51 13.78
C SER A 286 -13.57 -3.62 12.78
N GLY A 287 -14.72 -3.52 12.11
CA GLY A 287 -15.14 -4.47 11.08
C GLY A 287 -14.22 -4.51 9.84
N GLY A 288 -13.41 -3.47 9.61
CA GLY A 288 -12.43 -3.47 8.52
C GLY A 288 -11.23 -4.38 8.77
N ILE A 289 -10.94 -4.77 10.03
CA ILE A 289 -9.83 -5.68 10.36
C ILE A 289 -9.99 -7.02 9.64
N GLN A 290 -11.19 -7.61 9.67
CA GLN A 290 -11.45 -8.88 9.01
C GLN A 290 -11.37 -8.76 7.49
N LYS A 291 -11.83 -7.63 6.92
CA LYS A 291 -11.70 -7.36 5.48
C LYS A 291 -10.23 -7.27 5.06
N THR A 292 -9.42 -6.53 5.80
CA THR A 292 -7.97 -6.41 5.56
C THR A 292 -7.28 -7.76 5.72
N LYS A 293 -7.64 -8.56 6.72
CA LYS A 293 -7.13 -9.93 6.86
C LYS A 293 -7.40 -10.76 5.61
N MET A 294 -8.64 -10.73 5.09
CA MET A 294 -9.01 -11.45 3.87
C MET A 294 -8.24 -10.96 2.64
N LEU A 295 -8.00 -9.65 2.50
CA LEU A 295 -7.15 -9.11 1.44
C LEU A 295 -5.74 -9.69 1.53
N PHE A 296 -5.10 -9.62 2.69
CA PHE A 296 -3.72 -10.09 2.84
C PHE A 296 -3.59 -11.61 2.74
N GLU A 297 -4.62 -12.39 3.09
CA GLU A 297 -4.63 -13.84 2.77
C GLU A 297 -4.69 -14.09 1.25
N ARG A 298 -5.46 -13.31 0.48
CA ARG A 298 -5.44 -13.39 -0.99
C ARG A 298 -4.06 -13.05 -1.56
N LEU A 299 -3.38 -12.04 -1.00
CA LEU A 299 -2.06 -11.61 -1.44
C LEU A 299 -0.95 -12.65 -1.17
N LYS A 300 -1.15 -13.62 -0.27
CA LYS A 300 -0.20 -14.73 -0.04
C LYS A 300 -0.22 -15.79 -1.13
N VAL A 301 -1.27 -15.85 -1.95
CA VAL A 301 -1.40 -16.87 -2.99
C VAL A 301 -0.51 -16.48 -4.18
N ASN A 302 0.32 -17.43 -4.64
CA ASN A 302 1.06 -17.29 -5.89
C ASN A 302 0.34 -18.03 -7.02
N PRO A 303 -0.13 -17.34 -8.07
CA PRO A 303 -0.89 -17.98 -9.15
C PRO A 303 0.01 -18.70 -10.17
N TYR A 304 1.33 -18.56 -10.05
CA TYR A 304 2.27 -19.14 -11.00
C TYR A 304 2.37 -20.66 -10.81
N PRO A 305 2.08 -21.47 -11.83
CA PRO A 305 2.23 -22.91 -11.74
C PRO A 305 3.72 -23.26 -11.61
N THR A 306 4.02 -24.24 -10.76
CA THR A 306 5.34 -24.87 -10.74
C THR A 306 5.60 -25.52 -12.10
N LYS A 307 6.61 -25.04 -12.82
CA LYS A 307 7.03 -25.63 -14.09
C LYS A 307 8.18 -26.61 -13.84
N VAL A 308 8.05 -27.82 -14.36
CA VAL A 308 9.12 -28.83 -14.43
C VAL A 308 9.55 -28.90 -15.89
N TYR A 309 10.84 -28.67 -16.16
CA TYR A 309 11.45 -28.79 -17.49
C TYR A 309 12.32 -30.04 -17.55
#